data_AF-A0A2K8UGH9-F1
#
_entry.id   AF-A0A2K8UGH9-F1
#
_cell.length_a   1.000
_cell.length_b   1.000
_cell.length_c   1.000
_cell.angle_alpha   90.00
_cell.angle_beta   90.00
_cell.angle_gamma   90.00
#
_symmetry.space_group_name_H-M   'P 1'
#
loop_
_entity.id
_entity.type
_entity.pdbx_description
1 polymer ?
#
loop_
_entity_poly.entity_id
_entity_poly.type
_entity_poly.pdbx_seq_one_letter_code
_entity_poly.pdbx_strand_id
1 'polypeptide(L)'
;MGAAAHLRRRGTVNDELWPSPAYSRQVERLRAAIGETIYLAELADSEVQLAVRLTDRPFVLLGIIEFPRPDPVRGLTPHLILLDDGRGVNLGRIARITRRPFSPAPADVLYLDTEAHENLLFSERRLTPDFIAQRSRAVLGQCLGKPAAPALAGPGDPSAGRLSGPTGEEAT
;
A
#
# COMPACT_ATOMS: atom_id res chain seq x y z
N MET A 1 -30.62 0.11 -12.14
CA MET A 1 -30.15 0.22 -13.53
C MET A 1 -29.14 1.37 -13.59
N GLY A 2 -27.88 1.10 -13.95
CA GLY A 2 -26.80 2.05 -14.34
C GLY A 2 -26.32 3.05 -13.27
N ALA A 3 -25.23 2.83 -12.53
CA ALA A 3 -23.81 2.94 -12.93
C ALA A 3 -23.31 4.39 -13.13
N ALA A 4 -22.36 4.82 -12.27
CA ALA A 4 -21.10 5.46 -12.67
C ALA A 4 -20.28 5.90 -11.43
N ALA A 5 -19.60 4.95 -10.80
CA ALA A 5 -18.46 5.23 -9.93
C ALA A 5 -17.24 5.49 -10.84
N HIS A 6 -16.95 6.76 -11.10
CA HIS A 6 -15.80 7.19 -11.88
C HIS A 6 -14.92 8.13 -11.07
N LEU A 7 -13.93 7.57 -10.37
CA LEU A 7 -12.57 8.09 -10.37
C LEU A 7 -11.56 7.09 -9.75
N ARG A 8 -11.45 5.89 -10.34
CA ARG A 8 -10.14 5.22 -10.37
C ARG A 8 -9.38 5.89 -11.49
N ARG A 9 -8.44 6.78 -11.16
CA ARG A 9 -7.43 7.23 -12.13
C ARG A 9 -6.62 5.98 -12.48
N ARG A 10 -7.01 5.34 -13.58
CA ARG A 10 -6.29 4.26 -14.23
C ARG A 10 -4.86 4.78 -14.39
N GLY A 11 -3.90 4.12 -13.75
CA GLY A 11 -2.54 4.12 -14.30
C GLY A 11 -2.71 3.67 -15.74
N THR A 12 -2.41 4.57 -16.67
CA THR A 12 -2.13 4.16 -18.03
C THR A 12 -1.07 3.09 -17.91
N VAL A 13 -1.35 1.90 -18.43
CA VAL A 13 -0.32 0.91 -18.77
C VAL A 13 0.59 1.62 -19.77
N ASN A 14 1.51 2.44 -19.29
CA ASN A 14 2.66 2.81 -20.08
C ASN A 14 3.41 1.51 -20.30
N ASP A 15 4.00 1.37 -21.49
CA ASP A 15 4.84 0.27 -21.99
C ASP A 15 6.07 -0.10 -21.12
N GLU A 16 6.06 0.23 -19.84
CA GLU A 16 6.97 -0.32 -18.85
C GLU A 16 6.68 -1.81 -18.68
N LEU A 17 7.57 -2.62 -19.26
CA LEU A 17 7.63 -4.07 -19.17
C LEU A 17 7.18 -4.54 -17.77
N TRP A 18 6.01 -5.16 -17.69
CA TRP A 18 5.54 -5.82 -16.47
C TRP A 18 5.89 -7.31 -16.55
N PRO A 19 6.47 -7.89 -15.48
CA PRO A 19 6.97 -7.21 -14.29
C PRO A 19 8.26 -6.41 -14.57
N SER A 20 8.52 -5.40 -13.75
CA SER A 20 9.66 -4.50 -13.94
C SER A 20 11.02 -5.21 -13.78
N PRO A 21 12.09 -4.73 -14.43
CA PRO A 21 13.44 -5.27 -14.20
C PRO A 21 13.90 -5.20 -12.75
N ALA A 22 13.40 -4.20 -11.99
CA ALA A 22 13.62 -4.11 -10.56
C ALA A 22 13.01 -5.32 -9.84
N TYR A 23 11.75 -5.67 -10.14
CA TYR A 23 11.07 -6.83 -9.58
C TYR A 23 11.88 -8.12 -9.78
N SER A 24 12.40 -8.36 -10.99
CA SER A 24 13.22 -9.55 -11.26
C SER A 24 14.47 -9.62 -10.37
N ARG A 25 15.17 -8.49 -10.15
CA ARG A 25 16.30 -8.44 -9.21
C ARG A 25 15.88 -8.72 -7.77
N GLN A 26 14.71 -8.26 -7.35
CA GLN A 26 14.20 -8.55 -6.02
C GLN A 26 13.87 -10.04 -5.85
N VAL A 27 13.30 -10.67 -6.88
CA VAL A 27 13.04 -12.12 -6.89
C VAL A 27 14.33 -12.90 -6.77
N GLU A 28 15.39 -12.54 -7.49
CA GLU A 28 16.69 -13.21 -7.36
C GLU A 28 17.30 -13.03 -5.96
N ARG A 29 17.16 -11.85 -5.34
CA ARG A 29 17.57 -11.66 -3.93
C ARG A 29 16.79 -12.54 -2.98
N LEU A 30 15.49 -12.73 -3.21
CA LEU A 30 14.68 -13.66 -2.43
C LEU A 30 15.11 -15.11 -2.67
N ARG A 31 15.42 -15.51 -3.92
CA ARG A 31 15.91 -16.86 -4.23
C ARG A 31 17.21 -17.16 -3.50
N ALA A 32 18.12 -16.19 -3.44
CA ALA A 32 19.37 -16.29 -2.69
C ALA A 32 19.15 -16.40 -1.16
N ALA A 33 17.99 -15.96 -0.66
CA ALA A 33 17.63 -16.00 0.76
C ALA A 33 16.77 -17.22 1.15
N ILE A 34 16.58 -18.20 0.26
CA ILE A 34 15.89 -19.44 0.61
C ILE A 34 16.65 -20.16 1.72
N GLY A 35 15.93 -20.59 2.75
CA GLY A 35 16.46 -21.16 3.99
C GLY A 35 16.76 -20.13 5.08
N GLU A 36 16.73 -18.83 4.78
CA GLU A 36 16.91 -17.77 5.78
C GLU A 36 15.61 -17.45 6.53
N THR A 37 15.76 -16.90 7.73
CA THR A 37 14.66 -16.26 8.47
C THR A 37 14.34 -14.89 7.90
N ILE A 38 13.07 -14.66 7.59
CA ILE A 38 12.52 -13.42 7.05
C ILE A 38 11.36 -12.91 7.89
N TYR A 39 11.06 -11.63 7.72
CA TYR A 39 9.95 -10.92 8.34
C TYR A 39 9.12 -10.24 7.26
N LEU A 40 7.80 -10.26 7.45
CA LEU A 40 6.83 -9.82 6.46
C LEU A 40 6.08 -8.58 6.94
N ALA A 41 5.94 -7.61 6.04
CA ALA A 41 4.90 -6.59 6.12
C ALA A 41 3.83 -6.94 5.07
N GLU A 42 2.67 -7.42 5.52
CA GLU A 42 1.62 -7.92 4.65
C GLU A 42 0.58 -6.83 4.35
N LEU A 43 0.06 -6.80 3.13
CA LEU A 43 -1.08 -5.96 2.78
C LEU A 43 -2.36 -6.60 3.33
N ALA A 44 -3.02 -5.90 4.25
CA ALA A 44 -4.33 -6.24 4.76
C ALA A 44 -5.38 -5.41 4.02
N ASP A 45 -6.15 -6.08 3.16
CA ASP A 45 -7.32 -5.47 2.52
C ASP A 45 -8.50 -5.56 3.48
N SER A 46 -9.07 -4.42 3.87
CA SER A 46 -10.36 -4.37 4.58
C SER A 46 -11.35 -3.61 3.73
N GLU A 47 -12.66 -3.89 3.90
CA GLU A 47 -13.74 -3.30 3.10
C GLU A 47 -13.73 -1.76 3.05
N VAL A 48 -13.04 -1.11 4.00
CA VAL A 48 -13.03 0.35 4.17
C VAL A 48 -11.62 0.95 4.08
N GLN A 49 -10.56 0.13 4.14
CA GLN A 49 -9.17 0.62 4.20
C GLN A 49 -8.13 -0.43 3.81
N LEU A 50 -7.23 -0.08 2.90
CA LEU A 50 -5.98 -0.80 2.69
C LEU A 50 -5.03 -0.46 3.84
N ALA A 51 -4.59 -1.48 4.58
CA ALA A 51 -3.66 -1.35 5.70
C ALA A 51 -2.44 -2.25 5.47
N VAL A 52 -1.34 -1.96 6.17
CA VAL A 52 -0.20 -2.87 6.24
C VAL A 52 -0.14 -3.48 7.63
N ARG A 53 -0.13 -4.80 7.70
CA ARG A 53 0.13 -5.55 8.92
C ARG A 53 1.62 -5.83 9.02
N LEU A 54 2.29 -5.09 9.88
CA LEU A 54 3.67 -5.36 10.26
C LEU A 54 3.68 -6.31 11.44
N THR A 55 4.51 -7.35 11.38
CA THR A 55 4.67 -8.33 12.47
C THR A 55 6.15 -8.55 12.74
N ASP A 56 6.50 -8.85 13.98
CA ASP A 56 7.83 -9.36 14.38
C ASP A 56 7.92 -10.88 14.30
N ARG A 57 6.89 -11.55 13.78
CA ARG A 57 6.89 -13.00 13.66
C ARG A 57 7.94 -13.42 12.62
N PRO A 58 8.93 -14.25 13.00
CA PRO A 58 9.88 -14.81 12.06
C PRO A 58 9.23 -15.92 11.25
N PHE A 59 9.62 -16.03 9.98
CA PHE A 59 9.29 -17.15 9.09
C PHE A 59 10.56 -17.63 8.39
N VAL A 60 10.64 -18.92 8.06
CA VAL A 60 11.71 -19.41 7.17
C VAL A 60 11.21 -19.41 5.74
N LEU A 61 11.97 -18.78 4.84
CA LEU A 61 11.65 -18.79 3.40
C LEU A 61 12.00 -20.16 2.80
N LEU A 62 11.00 -20.98 2.50
CA LEU A 62 11.21 -22.33 1.96
C LEU A 62 11.40 -22.35 0.45
N GLY A 63 10.84 -21.37 -0.27
CA GLY A 63 10.94 -21.35 -1.73
C GLY A 63 10.16 -20.24 -2.39
N ILE A 64 10.34 -20.15 -3.71
CA ILE A 64 9.64 -19.21 -4.59
C ILE A 64 9.20 -19.96 -5.84
N ILE A 65 7.89 -19.93 -6.08
CA ILE A 65 7.27 -20.59 -7.22
C ILE A 65 6.58 -19.57 -8.12
N GLU A 66 6.33 -19.98 -9.36
CA GLU A 66 5.50 -19.19 -10.28
C GLU A 66 4.04 -19.25 -9.85
N PHE A 67 3.37 -18.10 -9.92
CA PHE A 67 1.95 -18.01 -9.67
C PHE A 67 1.19 -18.32 -10.98
N PRO A 68 0.25 -19.28 -10.99
CA PRO A 68 -0.26 -19.89 -12.22
C PRO A 68 -1.06 -18.93 -13.11
N ARG A 69 -1.64 -17.87 -12.55
CA ARG A 69 -2.46 -16.89 -13.26
C ARG A 69 -2.20 -15.50 -12.69
N PRO A 70 -1.05 -14.90 -12.99
CA PRO A 70 -0.73 -13.59 -12.47
C PRO A 70 -1.60 -12.55 -13.19
N ASP A 71 -2.01 -11.53 -12.45
CA ASP A 71 -2.98 -10.53 -12.89
C ASP A 71 -2.61 -9.18 -12.24
N PRO A 72 -1.95 -8.27 -12.98
CA PRO A 72 -1.52 -6.98 -12.44
C PRO A 72 -2.71 -6.13 -11.99
N VAL A 73 -3.86 -6.23 -12.65
CA VAL A 73 -5.06 -5.44 -12.32
C VAL A 73 -5.62 -5.84 -10.96
N ARG A 74 -5.40 -7.10 -10.55
CA ARG A 74 -5.83 -7.65 -9.26
C ARG A 74 -4.72 -7.65 -8.20
N GLY A 75 -3.54 -7.10 -8.52
CA GLY A 75 -2.38 -7.14 -7.63
C GLY A 75 -1.83 -8.56 -7.43
N LEU A 76 -2.00 -9.44 -8.40
CA LEU A 76 -1.44 -10.79 -8.39
C LEU A 76 -0.16 -10.80 -9.22
N THR A 77 0.97 -10.79 -8.52
CA THR A 77 2.30 -10.83 -9.16
C THR A 77 2.66 -12.23 -9.67
N PRO A 78 3.66 -12.36 -10.56
CA PRO A 78 4.10 -13.66 -11.10
C PRO A 78 4.67 -14.66 -10.10
N HIS A 79 4.97 -14.28 -8.86
CA HIS A 79 5.63 -15.18 -7.91
C HIS A 79 4.89 -15.27 -6.58
N LEU A 80 5.03 -16.44 -5.96
CA LEU A 80 4.54 -16.77 -4.64
C LEU A 80 5.69 -17.31 -3.79
N ILE A 81 5.81 -16.82 -2.55
CA ILE A 81 6.76 -17.34 -1.57
C ILE A 81 6.11 -18.45 -0.74
N LEU A 82 6.92 -19.42 -0.34
CA LEU A 82 6.53 -20.51 0.55
C LEU A 82 7.18 -20.32 1.92
N LEU A 83 6.38 -20.45 2.97
CA LEU A 83 6.81 -20.28 4.37
C LEU A 83 6.74 -21.60 5.13
N ASP A 84 7.50 -21.69 6.21
CA ASP A 84 7.58 -22.86 7.11
C ASP A 84 6.29 -23.16 7.89
N ASP A 85 5.39 -22.19 8.01
CA ASP A 85 4.05 -22.41 8.58
C ASP A 85 3.05 -23.01 7.58
N GLY A 86 3.53 -23.44 6.41
CA GLY A 86 2.73 -24.07 5.35
C GLY A 86 2.00 -23.07 4.45
N ARG A 87 2.17 -21.76 4.67
CA ARG A 87 1.52 -20.74 3.84
C ARG A 87 2.26 -20.49 2.53
N GLY A 88 1.48 -20.26 1.48
CA GLY A 88 1.92 -19.63 0.24
C GLY A 88 1.39 -18.20 0.13
N VAL A 89 2.26 -17.22 -0.08
CA VAL A 89 1.85 -15.81 -0.18
C VAL A 89 2.33 -15.21 -1.49
N ASN A 90 1.40 -14.68 -2.30
CA ASN A 90 1.75 -13.97 -3.53
C ASN A 90 2.49 -12.68 -3.20
N LEU A 91 3.58 -12.37 -3.93
CA LEU A 91 4.38 -11.17 -3.63
C LEU A 91 3.57 -9.86 -3.73
N GLY A 92 2.52 -9.81 -4.56
CA GLY A 92 1.62 -8.66 -4.66
C GLY A 92 0.70 -8.45 -3.45
N ARG A 93 0.78 -9.32 -2.44
CA ARG A 93 0.12 -9.17 -1.13
C ARG A 93 1.10 -8.78 -0.03
N ILE A 94 2.34 -8.48 -0.39
CA ILE A 94 3.41 -8.17 0.54
C ILE A 94 3.91 -6.77 0.24
N ALA A 95 3.97 -5.91 1.25
CA ALA A 95 4.53 -4.57 1.11
C ALA A 95 6.07 -4.60 1.22
N ARG A 96 6.61 -5.46 2.09
CA ARG A 96 8.05 -5.58 2.34
C ARG A 96 8.42 -6.96 2.90
N ILE A 97 9.56 -7.49 2.47
CA ILE A 97 10.22 -8.67 3.07
C ILE A 97 11.62 -8.26 3.51
N THR A 98 11.96 -8.55 4.77
CA THR A 98 13.23 -8.15 5.36
C THR A 98 13.87 -9.25 6.19
N ARG A 99 15.18 -9.15 6.42
CA ARG A 99 15.93 -10.01 7.36
C ARG A 99 15.80 -9.59 8.83
N ARG A 100 15.25 -8.40 9.08
CA ARG A 100 14.97 -7.86 10.42
C ARG A 100 13.53 -7.32 10.47
N PRO A 101 12.83 -7.45 11.62
CA PRO A 101 11.40 -7.12 11.70
C PRO A 101 11.12 -5.62 11.62
N PHE A 102 11.85 -4.84 12.41
CA PHE A 102 11.64 -3.40 12.55
C PHE A 102 12.88 -2.63 12.11
N SER A 103 12.65 -1.45 11.52
CA SER A 103 13.69 -0.52 11.05
C SER A 103 14.86 -1.21 10.31
N PRO A 104 14.58 -2.01 9.27
CA PRO A 104 15.62 -2.74 8.53
C PRO A 104 16.58 -1.76 7.85
N ALA A 105 17.87 -2.08 7.84
CA ALA A 105 18.81 -1.37 6.99
C ALA A 105 18.50 -1.68 5.51
N PRO A 106 18.91 -0.84 4.55
CA PRO A 106 18.68 -1.11 3.12
C PRO A 106 19.19 -2.49 2.66
N ALA A 107 20.29 -2.97 3.24
CA ALA A 107 20.86 -4.29 2.96
C ALA A 107 19.99 -5.46 3.48
N ASP A 108 19.14 -5.21 4.47
CA ASP A 108 18.22 -6.21 5.05
C ASP A 108 16.92 -6.32 4.23
N VAL A 109 16.66 -5.43 3.27
CA VAL A 109 15.44 -5.42 2.45
C VAL A 109 15.61 -6.35 1.24
N LEU A 110 14.90 -7.48 1.28
CA LEU A 110 14.89 -8.48 0.20
C LEU A 110 13.90 -8.11 -0.90
N TYR A 111 12.71 -7.68 -0.48
CA TYR A 111 11.62 -7.28 -1.36
C TYR A 111 10.92 -6.04 -0.81
N LEU A 112 10.52 -5.15 -1.72
CA LEU A 112 9.81 -3.92 -1.47
C LEU A 112 8.85 -3.65 -2.63
N ASP A 113 7.57 -3.59 -2.32
CA ASP A 113 6.57 -2.99 -3.19
C ASP A 113 6.66 -1.48 -3.02
N THR A 114 7.17 -0.78 -4.02
CA THR A 114 7.38 0.67 -3.98
C THR A 114 6.07 1.44 -3.81
N GLU A 115 4.99 1.01 -4.45
CA GLU A 115 3.70 1.69 -4.34
C GLU A 115 3.12 1.53 -2.93
N ALA A 116 3.18 0.32 -2.37
CA ALA A 116 2.79 0.08 -0.99
C ALA A 116 3.71 0.82 0.00
N HIS A 117 5.00 0.92 -0.31
CA HIS A 117 5.98 1.56 0.54
C HIS A 117 5.72 3.07 0.70
N GLU A 118 5.56 3.77 -0.42
CA GLU A 118 5.30 5.21 -0.45
C GLU A 118 3.94 5.56 0.16
N ASN A 119 2.91 4.76 -0.12
CA ASN A 119 1.55 5.09 0.29
C ASN A 119 1.20 4.59 1.71
N LEU A 120 1.82 3.50 2.18
CA LEU A 120 1.34 2.78 3.37
C LEU A 120 2.40 2.50 4.44
N LEU A 121 3.68 2.29 4.08
CA LEU A 121 4.72 1.94 5.07
C LEU A 121 5.38 3.15 5.74
N PHE A 122 5.45 4.31 5.06
CA PHE A 122 6.17 5.49 5.53
C PHE A 122 5.36 6.79 5.47
N SER A 123 4.04 6.72 5.40
CA SER A 123 3.22 7.91 5.55
C SER A 123 3.28 8.41 7.00
N GLU A 124 4.29 9.21 7.33
CA GLU A 124 4.41 10.08 8.53
C GLU A 124 3.14 10.93 8.77
N ARG A 125 2.25 11.01 7.78
CA ARG A 125 1.09 11.92 7.74
C ARG A 125 -0.23 11.35 8.26
N ARG A 126 -0.28 10.18 8.91
CA ARG A 126 -1.55 9.57 9.36
C ARG A 126 -1.74 9.44 10.88
N LEU A 127 -0.79 9.94 11.69
CA LEU A 127 -0.92 9.95 13.14
C LEU A 127 -1.05 11.37 13.72
N THR A 128 -1.49 12.34 12.92
CA THR A 128 -1.87 13.64 13.50
C THR A 128 -3.18 13.49 14.28
N PRO A 129 -3.34 14.20 15.41
CA PRO A 129 -4.59 14.20 16.16
C PRO A 129 -5.82 14.51 15.30
N ASP A 130 -5.65 15.41 14.32
CA ASP A 130 -6.72 15.82 13.40
C ASP A 130 -7.14 14.69 12.46
N PHE A 131 -6.19 13.94 11.89
CA PHE A 131 -6.48 12.81 11.02
C PHE A 131 -7.17 11.68 11.78
N ILE A 132 -6.69 11.37 12.99
CA ILE A 132 -7.31 10.37 13.87
C ILE A 132 -8.73 10.82 14.25
N ALA A 133 -8.91 12.05 14.73
CA ALA A 133 -10.21 12.56 15.11
C ALA A 133 -11.21 12.54 13.95
N GLN A 134 -10.77 12.91 12.74
CA GLN A 134 -11.61 12.90 11.56
C GLN A 134 -11.99 11.47 11.14
N ARG A 135 -11.02 10.54 11.12
CA ARG A 135 -11.29 9.15 10.73
C ARG A 135 -12.15 8.43 11.76
N SER A 136 -11.89 8.63 13.06
CA SER A 136 -12.72 8.10 14.14
C SER A 136 -14.15 8.63 14.07
N ARG A 137 -14.35 9.92 13.82
CA ARG A 137 -15.70 10.50 13.62
C ARG A 137 -16.40 9.92 12.40
N ALA A 138 -15.68 9.70 11.29
CA ALA A 138 -16.26 9.10 10.09
C ALA A 138 -16.72 7.66 10.31
N VAL A 139 -15.90 6.83 10.98
CA VAL A 139 -16.24 5.43 11.31
C VAL A 139 -17.39 5.37 12.31
N LEU A 140 -17.34 6.16 13.38
CA LEU A 140 -18.43 6.24 14.36
C LEU A 140 -19.72 6.77 13.73
N GLY A 141 -19.62 7.71 12.79
CA GLY A 141 -20.76 8.20 12.01
C GLY A 141 -21.45 7.08 11.24
N GLN A 142 -20.69 6.22 10.58
CA GLN A 142 -21.22 5.05 9.85
C GLN A 142 -21.91 4.05 10.78
N CYS A 143 -21.32 3.75 11.94
CA CYS A 143 -21.95 2.88 12.94
C CYS A 143 -23.24 3.48 13.52
N LEU A 144 -23.36 4.80 13.55
CA LEU A 144 -24.50 5.54 14.09
C LEU A 144 -25.50 6.00 13.00
N GLY A 145 -25.32 5.56 11.75
CA GLY A 145 -26.21 5.91 10.62
C GLY A 145 -26.17 7.39 10.20
N LYS A 146 -25.13 8.14 10.57
CA LYS A 146 -24.94 9.54 10.16
C LYS A 146 -24.13 9.62 8.86
N PRO A 147 -24.47 10.52 7.92
CA PRO A 147 -23.74 10.67 6.68
C PRO A 147 -22.28 11.06 6.96
N ALA A 148 -21.35 10.43 6.25
CA ALA A 148 -19.93 10.71 6.39
C ALA A 148 -19.64 12.17 5.99
N ALA A 149 -18.89 12.89 6.84
CA ALA A 149 -18.37 14.20 6.48
C ALA A 149 -17.50 14.11 5.21
N PRO A 150 -17.50 15.13 4.34
CA PRO A 150 -16.71 15.10 3.12
C PRO A 150 -15.24 14.85 3.44
N ALA A 151 -14.63 13.91 2.71
CA ALA A 151 -13.22 13.60 2.83
C ALA A 151 -12.40 14.86 2.49
N LEU A 152 -11.48 15.25 3.38
CA LEU A 152 -10.52 16.28 3.02
C LEU A 152 -9.63 15.74 1.91
N ALA A 153 -9.45 16.57 0.88
CA ALA A 153 -8.54 16.35 -0.22
C ALA A 153 -7.14 16.00 0.31
N GLY A 154 -6.55 14.94 -0.24
CA GLY A 154 -5.17 14.59 0.05
C GLY A 154 -4.22 15.69 -0.44
N PRO A 155 -3.02 15.83 0.17
CA PRO A 155 -2.03 16.77 -0.33
C PRO A 155 -1.61 16.34 -1.74
N GLY A 156 -2.00 17.13 -2.74
CA GLY A 156 -1.87 16.82 -4.16
C GLY A 156 -3.15 17.11 -4.98
N ASP A 157 -4.26 17.43 -4.32
CA ASP A 157 -5.48 17.85 -5.01
C ASP A 157 -5.33 19.28 -5.55
N PRO A 158 -5.41 19.51 -6.88
CA PRO A 158 -5.24 20.84 -7.48
C PRO A 158 -6.35 21.84 -7.08
N SER A 159 -7.39 21.38 -6.38
CA SER A 159 -8.44 22.23 -5.84
C SER A 159 -8.05 23.00 -4.57
N ALA A 160 -6.90 22.69 -3.94
CA ALA A 160 -6.43 23.38 -2.73
C ALA A 160 -5.87 24.81 -2.97
N GLY A 161 -5.83 25.27 -4.22
CA GLY A 161 -5.15 26.52 -4.60
C GLY A 161 -6.03 27.72 -4.97
N ARG A 162 -7.34 27.72 -4.72
CA ARG A 162 -8.18 28.91 -4.97
C ARG A 162 -9.10 29.23 -3.80
N LEU A 163 -8.51 29.77 -2.74
CA LEU A 163 -9.24 30.68 -1.87
C LEU A 163 -9.13 32.08 -2.50
N SER A 164 -10.27 32.53 -3.03
CA SER A 164 -10.55 33.89 -3.45
C SER A 164 -10.10 34.89 -2.38
N GLY A 165 -9.31 35.88 -2.77
CA GLY A 165 -9.01 37.03 -1.91
C GLY A 165 -10.28 37.87 -1.67
N PRO A 166 -10.44 38.49 -0.49
CA PRO A 166 -11.58 39.34 -0.21
C PRO A 166 -11.47 40.65 -1.00
N THR A 167 -12.58 41.02 -1.61
CA THR A 167 -12.92 42.33 -2.15
C THR A 167 -12.75 43.39 -1.05
N GLY A 168 -11.78 44.28 -1.23
CA GLY A 168 -11.57 45.48 -0.40
C GLY A 168 -11.71 46.71 -1.27
N GLU A 169 -12.92 47.24 -1.30
CA GLU A 169 -13.29 48.57 -1.77
C GLU A 169 -12.78 49.59 -0.74
N GLU A 170 -11.94 50.55 -1.13
CA GLU A 170 -11.84 51.83 -0.43
C GLU A 170 -11.40 52.96 -1.37
N ALA A 171 -12.03 54.11 -1.16
CA ALA A 171 -12.13 55.27 -2.03
C ALA A 171 -10.82 56.03 -2.25
N THR A 172 -10.71 56.67 -3.42
CA THR A 172 -10.72 58.14 -3.54
C THR A 172 -11.13 58.52 -4.96
#